data_AF-A0A3M0JSL8-F1
#
_entry.id   AF-A0A3M0JSL8-F1
#
_cell.length_a   1.000
_cell.length_b   1.000
_cell.length_c   1.000
_cell.angle_alpha   90.00
_cell.angle_beta   90.00
_cell.angle_gamma   90.00
#
_symmetry.space_group_name_H-M   'P 1'
#
loop_
_entity.id
_entity.type
_entity.pdbx_description
1 polymer ?
#
loop_
_entity_poly.entity_id
_entity_poly.type
_entity_poly.pdbx_seq_one_letter_code
_entity_poly.pdbx_strand_id
1 'polypeptide(L)'
;MSNSSSISHFLLLALADKRQLQLLHFCLFLGISLAALLGNGLIISAVACGHHLHTPMFFFLLNLALTDLGSICTTVPKAMHNSLWDTRYISYTGCAAQVFFFLFFIGAEFSLLTIMSYDRYVSICKPLHYGTLLGSRACAHMAAAAWASAFLYSLLHTANTFSLPLCHGNVLGQFFCEIPQILKLSCSKSYLRELGLIAISSSLAIGCFVFIVFSYVQIFRAVLRIPSEQGRHKAFSTCLPHLAVVSLFISTGMFANLKPPSISSPSLDLALSVLYSVVPLALNPLIYSLRNQELKAAMWRLMTGWYQGH
;
A
#
# COMPACT_ATOMS: atom_id res chain seq x y z
N MET A 1 -6.42 12.44 -41.43
CA MET A 1 -5.74 13.20 -40.35
C MET A 1 -6.78 13.43 -39.26
N SER A 2 -6.78 12.61 -38.21
CA SER A 2 -7.69 12.76 -37.08
C SER A 2 -7.21 13.93 -36.22
N ASN A 3 -8.08 14.92 -35.98
CA ASN A 3 -7.84 16.03 -35.05
C ASN A 3 -7.42 15.47 -33.69
N SER A 4 -6.12 15.54 -33.37
CA SER A 4 -5.61 15.21 -32.05
C SER A 4 -5.90 16.38 -31.12
N SER A 5 -7.14 16.50 -30.65
CA SER A 5 -7.44 17.36 -29.51
C SER A 5 -6.64 16.85 -28.32
N SER A 6 -5.66 17.62 -27.87
CA SER A 6 -4.93 17.38 -26.62
C SER A 6 -5.94 17.22 -25.48
N ILE A 7 -5.98 16.04 -24.84
CA ILE A 7 -6.87 15.77 -23.71
C ILE A 7 -6.35 16.54 -22.50
N SER A 8 -7.04 17.62 -22.14
CA SER A 8 -6.72 18.44 -20.96
C SER A 8 -7.25 17.85 -19.65
N HIS A 9 -8.35 17.09 -19.71
CA HIS A 9 -9.04 16.52 -18.55
C HIS A 9 -9.56 15.11 -18.82
N PHE A 10 -9.49 14.26 -17.80
CA PHE A 10 -10.14 12.95 -17.75
C PHE A 10 -11.44 13.03 -16.95
N LEU A 11 -12.40 12.20 -17.35
CA LEU A 11 -13.72 12.07 -16.71
C LEU A 11 -13.77 10.74 -15.97
N LEU A 12 -13.71 10.80 -14.65
CA LEU A 12 -13.75 9.63 -13.74
C LEU A 12 -15.19 9.10 -13.63
N LEU A 13 -15.32 7.80 -13.37
CA LEU A 13 -16.62 7.17 -13.19
C LEU A 13 -17.30 7.71 -11.92
N ALA A 14 -18.60 7.96 -12.01
CA ALA A 14 -19.40 8.34 -10.86
C ALA A 14 -19.39 7.21 -9.82
N LEU A 15 -19.09 7.51 -8.55
CA LEU A 15 -19.21 6.54 -7.47
C LEU A 15 -20.67 6.10 -7.25
N ALA A 16 -21.63 6.97 -7.58
CA ALA A 16 -23.05 6.71 -7.44
C ALA A 16 -23.89 7.68 -8.26
N ASP A 17 -25.02 7.19 -8.79
CA ASP A 17 -26.02 7.98 -9.51
C ASP A 17 -26.99 8.73 -8.59
N LYS A 18 -27.08 8.30 -7.31
CA LYS A 18 -27.97 8.91 -6.31
C LYS A 18 -27.16 9.71 -5.30
N ARG A 19 -27.59 10.95 -5.02
CA ARG A 19 -26.95 11.86 -4.06
C ARG A 19 -26.82 11.28 -2.64
N GLN A 20 -27.80 10.49 -2.20
CA GLN A 20 -27.72 9.77 -0.91
C GLN A 20 -26.56 8.76 -0.88
N LEU A 21 -26.31 8.07 -1.98
CA LEU A 21 -25.25 7.07 -2.07
C LEU A 21 -23.88 7.75 -2.25
N GLN A 22 -23.79 8.91 -2.92
CA GLN A 22 -22.58 9.73 -2.94
C GLN A 22 -22.20 10.21 -1.53
N LEU A 23 -23.16 10.71 -0.75
CA LEU A 23 -22.94 11.11 0.65
C LEU A 23 -22.48 9.93 1.51
N LEU A 24 -23.04 8.73 1.31
CA LEU A 24 -22.59 7.53 2.00
C LEU A 24 -21.12 7.20 1.69
N HIS A 25 -20.73 7.22 0.42
CA HIS A 25 -19.33 7.01 0.02
C HIS A 25 -18.41 8.07 0.61
N PHE A 26 -18.81 9.34 0.59
CA PHE A 26 -18.07 10.42 1.22
C PHE A 26 -17.83 10.15 2.72
N CYS A 27 -18.89 9.81 3.47
CA CYS A 27 -18.78 9.48 4.89
C CYS A 27 -17.87 8.27 5.13
N LEU A 28 -17.97 7.24 4.29
CA LEU A 28 -17.13 6.04 4.36
C LEU A 28 -15.64 6.41 4.16
N PHE A 29 -15.31 7.13 3.08
CA PHE A 29 -13.95 7.56 2.77
C PHE A 29 -13.38 8.49 3.83
N LEU A 30 -14.20 9.41 4.36
CA LEU A 30 -13.82 10.27 5.47
C LEU A 30 -13.49 9.44 6.72
N GLY A 31 -14.35 8.50 7.08
CA GLY A 31 -14.14 7.61 8.22
C GLY A 31 -12.86 6.79 8.10
N ILE A 32 -12.62 6.19 6.92
CA ILE A 32 -11.41 5.41 6.66
C ILE A 32 -10.17 6.30 6.71
N SER A 33 -10.21 7.49 6.12
CA SER A 33 -9.10 8.45 6.15
C SER A 33 -8.76 8.86 7.57
N LEU A 34 -9.75 9.22 8.38
CA LEU A 34 -9.54 9.60 9.78
C LEU A 34 -8.97 8.45 10.60
N ALA A 35 -9.53 7.23 10.46
CA ALA A 35 -9.04 6.06 11.16
C ALA A 35 -7.58 5.75 10.81
N ALA A 36 -7.22 5.85 9.53
CA ALA A 36 -5.88 5.55 9.09
C ALA A 36 -4.88 6.68 9.41
N LEU A 37 -5.28 7.95 9.35
CA LEU A 37 -4.49 9.10 9.81
C LEU A 37 -4.18 8.95 11.32
N LEU A 38 -5.19 8.62 12.12
CA LEU A 38 -5.02 8.40 13.55
C LEU A 38 -4.14 7.18 13.83
N GLY A 39 -4.44 6.03 13.22
CA GLY A 39 -3.71 4.78 13.45
C GLY A 39 -2.22 4.88 13.08
N ASN A 40 -1.93 5.37 11.87
CA ASN A 40 -0.55 5.53 11.41
C ASN A 40 0.17 6.68 12.14
N GLY A 41 -0.52 7.78 12.45
CA GLY A 41 0.01 8.89 13.24
C GLY A 41 0.39 8.48 14.67
N LEU A 42 -0.40 7.59 15.29
CA LEU A 42 -0.09 7.00 16.60
C LEU A 42 1.13 6.07 16.54
N ILE A 43 1.30 5.28 15.46
CA ILE A 43 2.51 4.47 15.28
C ILE A 43 3.75 5.36 15.16
N ILE A 44 3.68 6.40 14.33
CA ILE A 44 4.78 7.35 14.15
C ILE A 44 5.14 7.99 15.49
N SER A 45 4.14 8.49 16.23
CA SER A 45 4.33 9.09 17.54
C SER A 45 4.90 8.10 18.56
N ALA A 46 4.40 6.87 18.60
CA ALA A 46 4.89 5.83 19.51
C ALA A 46 6.36 5.49 19.26
N VAL A 47 6.76 5.32 18.00
CA VAL A 47 8.15 5.02 17.63
C VAL A 47 9.05 6.24 17.85
N ALA A 48 8.57 7.46 17.57
CA ALA A 48 9.35 8.68 17.75
C ALA A 48 9.60 9.02 19.23
N CYS A 49 8.61 8.80 20.11
CA CYS A 49 8.72 9.11 21.54
C CYS A 49 9.31 7.96 22.38
N GLY A 50 9.35 6.74 21.86
CA GLY A 50 9.77 5.55 22.60
C GLY A 50 11.21 5.14 22.32
N HIS A 51 12.16 5.55 23.16
CA HIS A 51 13.56 5.14 23.02
C HIS A 51 13.79 3.61 23.04
N HIS A 52 12.91 2.86 23.72
CA HIS A 52 12.96 1.39 23.77
C HIS A 52 12.47 0.71 22.48
N LEU A 53 11.88 1.47 21.55
CA LEU A 53 11.34 0.97 20.28
C LEU A 53 12.30 1.20 19.10
N HIS A 54 13.54 1.63 19.31
CA HIS A 54 14.53 1.77 18.23
C HIS A 54 15.12 0.42 17.80
N THR A 55 14.28 -0.51 17.40
CA THR A 55 14.68 -1.76 16.74
C THR A 55 14.48 -1.67 15.23
N PRO A 56 15.22 -2.44 14.42
CA PRO A 56 15.04 -2.50 12.96
C PRO A 56 13.59 -2.67 12.51
N MET A 57 12.84 -3.57 13.16
CA MET A 57 11.42 -3.80 12.86
C MET A 57 10.57 -2.53 13.02
N PHE A 58 10.74 -1.76 14.10
CA PHE A 58 9.98 -0.52 14.33
C PHE A 58 10.42 0.60 13.38
N PHE A 59 11.69 0.64 12.98
CA PHE A 59 12.16 1.54 11.93
C PHE A 59 11.46 1.27 10.58
N PHE A 60 11.29 0.00 10.20
CA PHE A 60 10.53 -0.34 9.00
C PHE A 60 9.02 -0.08 9.15
N LEU A 61 8.44 -0.30 10.34
CA LEU A 61 7.05 0.07 10.62
C LEU A 61 6.81 1.58 10.50
N LEU A 62 7.78 2.42 10.89
CA LEU A 62 7.70 3.87 10.70
C LEU A 62 7.63 4.22 9.21
N ASN A 63 8.49 3.62 8.38
CA ASN A 63 8.48 3.82 6.93
C ASN A 63 7.17 3.31 6.30
N LEU A 64 6.64 2.19 6.79
CA LEU A 64 5.35 1.64 6.36
C LEU A 64 4.21 2.62 6.69
N ALA A 65 4.15 3.13 7.92
CA ALA A 65 3.13 4.10 8.33
C ALA A 65 3.18 5.41 7.52
N LEU A 66 4.37 5.89 7.17
CA LEU A 66 4.55 7.05 6.27
C LEU A 66 4.01 6.78 4.86
N THR A 67 4.25 5.56 4.36
CA THR A 67 3.78 5.11 3.05
C THR A 67 2.26 5.01 3.02
N ASP A 68 1.66 4.45 4.08
CA ASP A 68 0.21 4.32 4.25
C ASP A 68 -0.47 5.70 4.25
N LEU A 69 0.06 6.65 5.04
CA LEU A 69 -0.43 8.03 5.08
C LEU A 69 -0.34 8.70 3.70
N GLY A 70 0.79 8.55 3.02
CA GLY A 70 1.00 9.11 1.69
C GLY A 70 0.00 8.58 0.66
N SER A 71 -0.25 7.27 0.68
CA SER A 71 -1.19 6.63 -0.24
C SER A 71 -2.64 7.10 -0.01
N ILE A 72 -3.08 7.18 1.26
CA ILE A 72 -4.41 7.69 1.63
C ILE A 72 -4.59 9.16 1.22
N CYS A 73 -3.60 10.00 1.50
CA CYS A 73 -3.60 11.42 1.11
C CYS A 73 -3.61 11.62 -0.40
N THR A 74 -3.15 10.64 -1.18
CA THR A 74 -3.12 10.72 -2.65
C THR A 74 -4.44 10.27 -3.27
N THR A 75 -5.03 9.17 -2.78
CA THR A 75 -6.19 8.55 -3.42
C THR A 75 -7.52 9.11 -2.92
N VAL A 76 -7.64 9.37 -1.62
CA VAL A 76 -8.94 9.62 -0.98
C VAL A 76 -9.44 11.07 -1.14
N PRO A 77 -8.62 12.13 -1.00
CA PRO A 77 -9.11 13.51 -1.08
C PRO A 77 -9.77 13.85 -2.41
N LYS A 78 -9.24 13.33 -3.52
CA LYS A 78 -9.82 13.58 -4.85
C LYS A 78 -11.15 12.86 -5.03
N ALA A 79 -11.26 11.63 -4.55
CA ALA A 79 -12.53 10.89 -4.54
C ALA A 79 -13.59 11.60 -3.68
N MET A 80 -13.21 12.10 -2.50
CA MET A 80 -14.10 12.87 -1.61
C MET A 80 -14.56 14.18 -2.27
N HIS A 81 -13.65 14.93 -2.89
CA HIS A 81 -13.97 16.17 -3.59
C HIS A 81 -14.98 15.95 -4.72
N ASN A 82 -14.72 14.93 -5.56
CA ASN A 82 -15.60 14.56 -6.66
C ASN A 82 -16.99 14.15 -6.15
N SER A 83 -17.06 13.44 -5.02
CA SER A 83 -18.33 13.03 -4.40
C SER A 83 -19.11 14.18 -3.76
N LEU A 84 -18.44 15.20 -3.22
CA LEU A 84 -19.09 16.35 -2.57
C LEU A 84 -19.65 17.35 -3.58
N TRP A 85 -18.85 17.70 -4.58
CA TRP A 85 -19.19 18.71 -5.58
C TRP A 85 -19.82 18.18 -6.84
N ASP A 86 -20.13 16.89 -6.87
CA ASP A 86 -20.69 16.18 -8.04
C ASP A 86 -19.86 16.44 -9.31
N THR A 87 -18.55 16.66 -9.13
CA THR A 87 -17.60 16.87 -10.22
C THR A 87 -16.93 15.55 -10.55
N ARG A 88 -16.67 15.32 -11.84
CA ARG A 88 -16.05 14.07 -12.33
C ARG A 88 -14.73 14.30 -13.04
N TYR A 89 -14.24 15.54 -13.07
CA TYR A 89 -13.05 15.89 -13.83
C TYR A 89 -11.78 15.81 -12.97
N ILE A 90 -10.72 15.30 -13.58
CA ILE A 90 -9.35 15.42 -13.10
C ILE A 90 -8.48 15.95 -14.25
N SER A 91 -7.59 16.90 -13.96
CA SER A 91 -6.64 17.37 -14.97
C SER A 91 -5.69 16.26 -15.38
N TYR A 92 -5.18 16.32 -16.60
CA TYR A 92 -4.16 15.39 -17.09
C TYR A 92 -2.96 15.29 -16.14
N THR A 93 -2.44 16.43 -15.69
CA THR A 93 -1.33 16.52 -14.74
C THR A 93 -1.70 16.01 -13.35
N GLY A 94 -2.93 16.24 -12.88
CA GLY A 94 -3.43 15.68 -11.62
C GLY A 94 -3.54 14.17 -11.68
N CYS A 95 -3.98 13.63 -12.82
CA CYS A 95 -4.05 12.19 -13.07
C CYS A 95 -2.66 11.55 -13.09
N ALA A 96 -1.69 12.19 -13.76
CA ALA A 96 -0.31 11.74 -13.78
C ALA A 96 0.34 11.75 -12.40
N ALA A 97 0.14 12.82 -11.62
CA ALA A 97 0.62 12.91 -10.25
C ALA A 97 -0.01 11.83 -9.36
N GLN A 98 -1.33 11.62 -9.48
CA GLN A 98 -2.04 10.59 -8.72
C GLN A 98 -1.50 9.19 -9.01
N VAL A 99 -1.32 8.82 -10.29
CA VAL A 99 -0.75 7.53 -10.69
C VAL A 99 0.67 7.36 -10.15
N PHE A 100 1.51 8.40 -10.29
CA PHE A 100 2.89 8.36 -9.81
C PHE A 100 2.97 8.08 -8.31
N PHE A 101 2.28 8.90 -7.49
CA PHE A 101 2.31 8.75 -6.04
C PHE A 101 1.67 7.44 -5.59
N PHE A 102 0.60 7.00 -6.25
CA PHE A 102 -0.04 5.73 -5.92
C PHE A 102 0.90 4.53 -6.13
N LEU A 103 1.54 4.44 -7.30
CA LEU A 103 2.53 3.40 -7.58
C LEU A 103 3.74 3.47 -6.66
N PHE A 104 4.13 4.68 -6.29
CA PHE A 104 5.29 4.91 -5.43
C PHE A 104 5.04 4.36 -4.03
N PHE A 105 3.88 4.68 -3.44
CA PHE A 105 3.56 4.18 -2.12
C PHE A 105 3.30 2.67 -2.13
N ILE A 106 2.56 2.13 -3.10
CA ILE A 106 2.34 0.68 -3.19
C ILE A 106 3.65 -0.10 -3.41
N GLY A 107 4.52 0.40 -4.29
CA GLY A 107 5.82 -0.22 -4.55
C GLY A 107 6.74 -0.17 -3.33
N ALA A 108 6.73 0.94 -2.59
CA ALA A 108 7.48 1.10 -1.36
C ALA A 108 6.95 0.17 -0.26
N GLU A 109 5.62 0.09 -0.07
CA GLU A 109 4.97 -0.80 0.89
C GLU A 109 5.36 -2.25 0.65
N PHE A 110 5.25 -2.73 -0.59
CA PHE A 110 5.58 -4.11 -0.92
C PHE A 110 7.08 -4.43 -0.70
N SER A 111 7.96 -3.49 -1.01
CA SER A 111 9.40 -3.60 -0.76
C SER A 111 9.70 -3.64 0.74
N LEU A 112 9.06 -2.77 1.53
CA LEU A 112 9.18 -2.73 2.99
C LEU A 112 8.66 -4.02 3.64
N LEU A 113 7.51 -4.54 3.19
CA LEU A 113 6.98 -5.82 3.67
C LEU A 113 7.94 -6.98 3.40
N THR A 114 8.62 -6.97 2.25
CA THR A 114 9.67 -7.94 1.91
C THR A 114 10.85 -7.82 2.87
N ILE A 115 11.34 -6.61 3.12
CA ILE A 115 12.45 -6.36 4.06
C ILE A 115 12.07 -6.77 5.49
N MET A 116 10.85 -6.48 5.93
CA MET A 116 10.35 -6.90 7.24
C MET A 116 10.26 -8.43 7.37
N SER A 117 9.97 -9.15 6.29
CA SER A 117 10.01 -10.63 6.30
C SER A 117 11.44 -11.16 6.48
N TYR A 118 12.42 -10.48 5.87
CA TYR A 118 13.84 -10.80 6.03
C TYR A 118 14.34 -10.51 7.44
N ASP A 119 13.98 -9.36 8.02
CA ASP A 119 14.27 -9.00 9.42
C ASP A 119 13.80 -10.09 10.40
N ARG A 120 12.56 -10.55 10.24
CA ARG A 120 11.99 -11.65 11.04
C ARG A 120 12.70 -12.99 10.83
N TYR A 121 13.07 -13.27 9.58
CA TYR A 121 13.82 -14.48 9.27
C TYR A 121 15.17 -14.48 9.97
N VAL A 122 15.95 -13.40 9.88
CA VAL A 122 17.28 -13.33 10.51
C VAL A 122 17.17 -13.33 12.03
N SER A 123 16.22 -12.61 12.62
CA SER A 123 16.05 -12.56 14.08
C SER A 123 15.71 -13.92 14.69
N ILE A 124 14.90 -14.75 14.02
CA ILE A 124 14.46 -16.05 14.53
C ILE A 124 15.40 -17.18 14.09
N CYS A 125 15.78 -17.23 12.82
CA CYS A 125 16.54 -18.34 12.26
C CYS A 125 18.05 -18.18 12.42
N LYS A 126 18.55 -16.96 12.62
CA LYS A 126 19.98 -16.63 12.71
C LYS A 126 20.28 -15.62 13.83
N PRO A 127 19.83 -15.86 15.08
CA PRO A 127 19.93 -14.87 16.16
C PRO A 127 21.36 -14.40 16.45
N LEU A 128 22.36 -15.29 16.35
CA LEU A 128 23.78 -14.96 16.57
C LEU A 128 24.36 -13.93 15.58
N HIS A 129 23.79 -13.85 14.37
CA HIS A 129 24.26 -12.95 13.31
C HIS A 129 23.33 -11.74 13.11
N TYR A 130 22.26 -11.62 13.91
CA TYR A 130 21.27 -10.56 13.75
C TYR A 130 21.90 -9.17 13.88
N GLY A 131 22.71 -8.94 14.91
CA GLY A 131 23.36 -7.63 15.13
C GLY A 131 24.35 -7.23 14.03
N THR A 132 24.99 -8.20 13.38
CA THR A 132 25.94 -7.94 12.28
C THR A 132 25.23 -7.72 10.94
N LEU A 133 24.10 -8.41 10.71
CA LEU A 133 23.35 -8.35 9.44
C LEU A 133 22.33 -7.20 9.41
N LEU A 134 21.70 -6.89 10.55
CA LEU A 134 20.64 -5.89 10.72
C LEU A 134 21.09 -4.76 11.66
N GLY A 135 22.27 -4.19 11.37
CA GLY A 135 22.71 -2.95 12.00
C GLY A 135 21.96 -1.72 11.45
N SER A 136 22.00 -0.60 12.18
CA SER A 136 21.26 0.63 11.79
C SER A 136 21.63 1.16 10.40
N ARG A 137 22.91 1.07 10.02
CA ARG A 137 23.39 1.45 8.67
C ARG A 137 22.80 0.55 7.58
N ALA A 138 22.79 -0.77 7.80
CA ALA A 138 22.19 -1.73 6.87
C ALA A 138 20.69 -1.47 6.71
N CYS A 139 19.97 -1.20 7.82
CA CYS A 139 18.55 -0.87 7.79
C CYS A 139 18.27 0.43 7.00
N ALA A 140 19.09 1.46 7.20
CA ALA A 140 18.98 2.71 6.45
C ALA A 140 19.22 2.49 4.94
N HIS A 141 20.23 1.70 4.56
CA HIS A 141 20.48 1.35 3.16
C HIS A 141 19.33 0.53 2.55
N MET A 142 18.78 -0.44 3.28
CA MET A 142 17.64 -1.23 2.82
C MET A 142 16.39 -0.35 2.62
N ALA A 143 16.10 0.56 3.55
CA ALA A 143 15.00 1.51 3.39
C ALA A 143 15.24 2.44 2.20
N ALA A 144 16.43 3.03 2.06
CA ALA A 144 16.77 3.88 0.93
C ALA A 144 16.62 3.14 -0.41
N ALA A 145 17.04 1.88 -0.48
CA ALA A 145 16.85 1.04 -1.67
C ALA A 145 15.37 0.76 -1.96
N ALA A 146 14.54 0.53 -0.94
CA ALA A 146 13.09 0.36 -1.10
C ALA A 146 12.43 1.64 -1.67
N TRP A 147 12.73 2.80 -1.10
CA TRP A 147 12.22 4.08 -1.59
C TRP A 147 12.71 4.40 -3.01
N ALA A 148 14.00 4.19 -3.28
CA ALA A 148 14.59 4.47 -4.60
C ALA A 148 14.05 3.55 -5.69
N SER A 149 13.92 2.25 -5.40
CA SER A 149 13.34 1.29 -6.35
C SER A 149 11.87 1.59 -6.64
N ALA A 150 11.08 1.92 -5.61
CA ALA A 150 9.69 2.35 -5.78
C ALA A 150 9.57 3.65 -6.60
N PHE A 151 10.49 4.61 -6.40
CA PHE A 151 10.53 5.84 -7.19
C PHE A 151 10.79 5.55 -8.67
N LEU A 152 11.83 4.77 -8.96
CA LEU A 152 12.19 4.40 -10.34
C LEU A 152 11.07 3.62 -11.03
N TYR A 153 10.47 2.66 -10.32
CA TYR A 153 9.31 1.91 -10.76
C TYR A 153 8.16 2.85 -11.16
N SER A 154 7.82 3.78 -10.29
CA SER A 154 6.69 4.70 -10.50
C SER A 154 6.95 5.70 -11.62
N LEU A 155 8.18 6.21 -11.70
CA LEU A 155 8.62 7.11 -12.76
C LEU A 155 8.54 6.41 -14.11
N LEU A 156 9.04 5.17 -14.20
CA LEU A 156 9.05 4.39 -15.43
C LEU A 156 7.62 4.14 -15.92
N HIS A 157 6.74 3.60 -15.07
CA HIS A 157 5.36 3.29 -15.43
C HIS A 157 4.54 4.56 -15.76
N THR A 158 4.71 5.64 -14.99
CA THR A 158 4.01 6.91 -15.25
C THR A 158 4.50 7.54 -16.55
N ALA A 159 5.81 7.69 -16.73
CA ALA A 159 6.37 8.29 -17.95
C ALA A 159 5.97 7.50 -19.20
N ASN A 160 6.00 6.17 -19.13
CA ASN A 160 5.59 5.33 -20.26
C ASN A 160 4.11 5.46 -20.58
N THR A 161 3.24 5.41 -19.57
CA THR A 161 1.78 5.53 -19.74
C THR A 161 1.38 6.88 -20.34
N PHE A 162 1.90 7.98 -19.80
CA PHE A 162 1.55 9.34 -20.21
C PHE A 162 2.37 9.84 -21.42
N SER A 163 3.26 9.02 -21.99
CA SER A 163 3.88 9.29 -23.30
C SER A 163 3.10 8.68 -24.46
N LEU A 164 2.02 7.92 -24.20
CA LEU A 164 1.23 7.27 -25.24
C LEU A 164 0.21 8.24 -25.86
N PRO A 165 -0.03 8.17 -27.19
CA PRO A 165 -1.10 8.94 -27.81
C PRO A 165 -2.46 8.36 -27.41
N LEU A 166 -3.28 9.21 -26.78
CA LEU A 166 -4.65 8.92 -26.37
C LEU A 166 -5.62 9.45 -27.44
N CYS A 167 -6.54 8.62 -27.92
CA CYS A 167 -7.54 9.08 -28.90
C CYS A 167 -8.91 8.39 -28.81
N HIS A 168 -9.13 7.47 -27.87
CA HIS A 168 -10.46 6.89 -27.62
C HIS A 168 -11.24 7.66 -26.53
N GLY A 169 -11.33 8.99 -26.65
CA GLY A 169 -12.01 9.85 -25.66
C GLY A 169 -11.24 10.00 -24.35
N ASN A 170 -11.92 10.48 -23.30
CA ASN A 170 -11.30 10.86 -22.02
C ASN A 170 -11.99 10.26 -20.78
N VAL A 171 -12.86 9.26 -20.96
CA VAL A 171 -13.63 8.64 -19.87
C VAL A 171 -12.83 7.47 -19.26
N LEU A 172 -12.60 7.52 -17.94
CA LEU A 172 -11.96 6.47 -17.17
C LEU A 172 -13.04 5.70 -16.39
N GLY A 173 -13.08 4.38 -16.56
CA GLY A 173 -14.08 3.50 -15.92
C GLY A 173 -13.87 3.25 -14.42
N GLN A 174 -13.15 4.11 -13.71
CA GLN A 174 -12.89 4.01 -12.27
C GLN A 174 -12.93 5.38 -11.59
N PHE A 175 -12.99 5.38 -10.26
CA PHE A 175 -13.10 6.59 -9.42
C PHE A 175 -11.77 7.33 -9.22
N PHE A 176 -10.66 6.72 -9.62
CA PHE A 176 -9.31 7.29 -9.58
C PHE A 176 -8.56 6.94 -10.86
N CYS A 177 -7.41 7.59 -11.08
CA CYS A 177 -6.58 7.31 -12.23
C CYS A 177 -5.75 6.04 -12.04
N GLU A 178 -5.97 5.05 -12.92
CA GLU A 178 -5.23 3.79 -12.93
C GLU A 178 -4.69 3.49 -14.34
N ILE A 179 -3.48 2.91 -14.41
CA ILE A 179 -2.80 2.61 -15.68
C ILE A 179 -3.65 1.74 -16.62
N PRO A 180 -4.27 0.62 -16.20
CA PRO A 180 -5.05 -0.22 -17.10
C PRO A 180 -6.21 0.51 -17.77
N GLN A 181 -6.83 1.47 -17.08
CA GLN A 181 -7.92 2.28 -17.66
C GLN A 181 -7.40 3.32 -18.65
N ILE A 182 -6.24 3.91 -18.39
CA ILE A 182 -5.60 4.86 -19.32
C ILE A 182 -5.13 4.14 -20.59
N LEU A 183 -4.57 2.93 -20.46
CA LEU A 183 -4.10 2.14 -21.61
C LEU A 183 -5.23 1.79 -22.58
N LYS A 184 -6.46 1.57 -22.10
CA LYS A 184 -7.65 1.33 -22.96
C LYS A 184 -7.96 2.52 -23.88
N LEU A 185 -7.56 3.73 -23.50
CA LEU A 185 -7.79 4.96 -24.29
C LEU A 185 -6.73 5.18 -25.37
N SER A 186 -5.61 4.43 -25.32
CA SER A 186 -4.49 4.57 -26.26
C SER A 186 -4.82 4.03 -27.65
N CYS A 187 -4.25 4.65 -28.69
CA CYS A 187 -4.52 4.28 -30.09
C CYS A 187 -3.42 3.45 -30.75
N SER A 188 -2.25 3.42 -30.14
CA SER A 188 -1.08 2.78 -30.72
C SER A 188 -0.83 1.42 -30.08
N LYS A 189 -0.32 0.46 -30.86
CA LYS A 189 0.28 -0.78 -30.34
C LYS A 189 1.43 -0.52 -29.35
N SER A 190 1.86 0.73 -29.18
CA SER A 190 2.81 1.16 -28.15
C SER A 190 2.38 0.81 -26.71
N TYR A 191 1.10 0.50 -26.43
CA TYR A 191 0.70 -0.07 -25.13
C TYR A 191 1.39 -1.40 -24.82
N LEU A 192 1.87 -2.15 -25.84
CA LEU A 192 2.63 -3.38 -25.65
C LEU A 192 3.94 -3.14 -24.89
N ARG A 193 4.54 -1.94 -24.99
CA ARG A 193 5.71 -1.56 -24.20
C ARG A 193 5.38 -1.53 -22.71
N GLU A 194 4.25 -0.92 -22.37
CA GLU A 194 3.76 -0.86 -20.99
C GLU A 194 3.36 -2.26 -20.51
N LEU A 195 2.71 -3.06 -21.36
CA LEU A 195 2.38 -4.45 -21.01
C LEU A 195 3.63 -5.29 -20.71
N GLY A 196 4.71 -5.10 -21.49
CA GLY A 196 6.00 -5.72 -21.22
C GLY A 196 6.61 -5.28 -19.89
N LEU A 197 6.54 -3.98 -19.57
CA LEU A 197 6.98 -3.46 -18.28
C LEU A 197 6.16 -4.04 -17.11
N ILE A 198 4.83 -4.10 -17.26
CA ILE A 198 3.94 -4.72 -16.27
C ILE A 198 4.31 -6.19 -16.08
N ALA A 199 4.60 -6.93 -17.14
CA ALA A 199 5.01 -8.33 -17.05
C ALA A 199 6.34 -8.51 -16.29
N ILE A 200 7.34 -7.68 -16.59
CA ILE A 200 8.63 -7.69 -15.88
C ILE A 200 8.42 -7.35 -14.40
N SER A 201 7.70 -6.27 -14.12
CA SER A 201 7.39 -5.84 -12.75
C SER A 201 6.62 -6.91 -11.97
N SER A 202 5.66 -7.58 -12.62
CA SER A 202 4.91 -8.70 -12.02
C SER A 202 5.81 -9.88 -11.71
N SER A 203 6.78 -10.19 -12.57
CA SER A 203 7.74 -11.28 -12.31
C SER A 203 8.64 -10.99 -11.09
N LEU A 204 9.07 -9.73 -10.93
CA LEU A 204 9.82 -9.28 -9.75
C LEU A 204 8.96 -9.37 -8.48
N ALA A 205 7.69 -8.95 -8.57
CA ALA A 205 6.75 -9.05 -7.47
C ALA A 205 6.51 -10.50 -7.03
N ILE A 206 6.39 -11.43 -7.99
CA ILE A 206 6.31 -12.87 -7.72
C ILE A 206 7.58 -13.36 -7.03
N GLY A 207 8.77 -12.91 -7.46
CA GLY A 207 10.03 -13.23 -6.79
C GLY A 207 10.05 -12.82 -5.32
N CYS A 208 9.63 -11.58 -5.02
CA CYS A 208 9.48 -11.10 -3.64
C CYS A 208 8.45 -11.93 -2.85
N PHE A 209 7.32 -12.28 -3.46
CA PHE A 209 6.31 -13.13 -2.81
C PHE A 209 6.88 -14.51 -2.45
N VAL A 210 7.56 -15.17 -3.39
CA VAL A 210 8.22 -16.46 -3.15
C VAL A 210 9.25 -16.34 -2.03
N PHE A 211 10.01 -15.24 -1.99
CA PHE A 211 10.96 -14.98 -0.92
C PHE A 211 10.29 -14.82 0.45
N ILE A 212 9.17 -14.10 0.54
CA ILE A 212 8.39 -13.96 1.78
C ILE A 212 7.88 -15.33 2.24
N VAL A 213 7.26 -16.11 1.35
CA VAL A 213 6.75 -17.44 1.66
C VAL A 213 7.87 -18.35 2.14
N PHE A 214 9.00 -18.39 1.43
CA PHE A 214 10.17 -19.19 1.82
C PHE A 214 10.69 -18.79 3.20
N SER A 215 10.83 -17.49 3.47
CA SER A 215 11.26 -16.95 4.76
C SER A 215 10.34 -17.43 5.88
N TYR A 216 9.02 -17.38 5.69
CA TYR A 216 8.05 -17.84 6.69
C TYR A 216 8.03 -19.34 6.89
N VAL A 217 8.23 -20.14 5.84
CA VAL A 217 8.40 -21.59 5.99
C VAL A 217 9.60 -21.90 6.90
N GLN A 218 10.72 -21.21 6.71
CA GLN A 218 11.90 -21.40 7.57
C GLN A 218 11.67 -20.89 9.00
N ILE A 219 11.01 -19.73 9.16
CA ILE A 219 10.63 -19.19 10.47
C ILE A 219 9.77 -20.20 11.21
N PHE A 220 8.71 -20.74 10.60
CA PHE A 220 7.85 -21.71 11.27
C PHE A 220 8.58 -22.99 11.63
N ARG A 221 9.47 -23.49 10.75
CA ARG A 221 10.34 -24.63 11.07
C ARG A 221 11.22 -24.36 12.29
N ALA A 222 11.81 -23.16 12.38
CA ALA A 222 12.63 -22.77 13.52
C ALA A 222 11.80 -22.62 14.80
N VAL A 223 10.63 -21.97 14.72
CA VAL A 223 9.71 -21.76 15.86
C VAL A 223 9.20 -23.09 16.42
N LEU A 224 8.85 -24.05 15.57
CA LEU A 224 8.40 -25.37 16.02
C LEU A 224 9.49 -26.18 16.72
N ARG A 225 10.77 -25.85 16.52
CA ARG A 225 11.91 -26.47 17.23
C ARG A 225 12.19 -25.83 18.59
N ILE A 226 11.55 -24.70 18.93
CA ILE A 226 11.73 -24.05 20.22
C ILE A 226 11.01 -24.88 21.30
N PRO A 227 11.73 -25.40 22.32
CA PRO A 227 11.12 -26.24 23.34
C PRO A 227 10.21 -25.46 24.32
N SER A 228 10.42 -24.14 24.46
CA SER A 228 9.62 -23.29 25.34
C SER A 228 8.33 -22.82 24.66
N GLU A 229 7.18 -23.11 25.29
CA GLU A 229 5.87 -22.59 24.85
C GLU A 229 5.83 -21.06 24.84
N GLN A 230 6.44 -20.42 25.82
CA GLN A 230 6.48 -18.96 25.91
C GLN A 230 7.34 -18.34 24.78
N GLY A 231 8.44 -18.99 24.41
CA GLY A 231 9.24 -18.61 23.25
C GLY A 231 8.47 -18.75 21.93
N ARG A 232 7.70 -19.84 21.77
CA ARG A 232 6.81 -20.04 20.62
C ARG A 232 5.72 -18.98 20.55
N HIS A 233 5.03 -18.72 21.66
CA HIS A 233 3.97 -17.71 21.71
C HIS A 233 4.50 -16.32 21.35
N LYS A 234 5.68 -15.93 21.84
CA LYS A 234 6.32 -14.67 21.49
C LYS A 234 6.61 -14.57 19.98
N ALA A 235 7.13 -15.64 19.36
CA ALA A 235 7.41 -15.65 17.93
C ALA A 235 6.13 -15.55 17.08
N PHE A 236 5.06 -16.28 17.44
CA PHE A 236 3.78 -16.19 16.74
C PHE A 236 3.13 -14.81 16.87
N SER A 237 3.18 -14.21 18.06
CA SER A 237 2.61 -12.88 18.33
C SER A 237 3.22 -11.79 17.45
N THR A 238 4.50 -11.95 17.07
CA THR A 238 5.16 -11.00 16.18
C THR A 238 4.93 -11.37 14.71
N CYS A 239 5.02 -12.65 14.32
CA CYS A 239 4.96 -13.13 12.93
C CYS A 239 3.56 -13.06 12.29
N LEU A 240 2.53 -13.47 13.04
CA LEU A 240 1.15 -13.54 12.52
C LEU A 240 0.61 -12.18 12.02
N PRO A 241 0.89 -11.04 12.69
CA PRO A 241 0.51 -9.72 12.17
C PRO A 241 1.06 -9.42 10.78
N HIS A 242 2.35 -9.68 10.56
CA HIS A 242 2.97 -9.40 9.27
C HIS A 242 2.43 -10.33 8.18
N LEU A 243 2.23 -11.61 8.48
CA LEU A 243 1.56 -12.53 7.56
C LEU A 243 0.13 -12.10 7.22
N ALA A 244 -0.63 -11.62 8.19
CA ALA A 244 -1.98 -11.12 7.96
C ALA A 244 -1.97 -9.91 7.02
N VAL A 245 -1.06 -8.94 7.24
CA VAL A 245 -0.88 -7.77 6.37
C VAL A 245 -0.48 -8.19 4.95
N VAL A 246 0.55 -9.04 4.81
CA VAL A 246 1.00 -9.53 3.50
C VAL A 246 -0.12 -10.28 2.77
N SER A 247 -0.84 -11.15 3.48
CA SER A 247 -1.93 -11.93 2.89
C SER A 247 -3.06 -11.03 2.43
N LEU A 248 -3.44 -10.03 3.23
CA LEU A 248 -4.47 -9.05 2.89
C LEU A 248 -4.05 -8.23 1.66
N PHE A 249 -2.82 -7.71 1.64
CA PHE A 249 -2.29 -6.93 0.53
C PHE A 249 -2.26 -7.73 -0.79
N ILE A 250 -1.76 -8.96 -0.75
CA ILE A 250 -1.62 -9.79 -1.96
C ILE A 250 -2.97 -10.31 -2.45
N SER A 251 -3.82 -10.79 -1.55
CA SER A 251 -5.14 -11.33 -1.94
C SER A 251 -6.04 -10.27 -2.55
N THR A 252 -6.05 -9.06 -1.99
CA THR A 252 -6.84 -7.94 -2.52
C THR A 252 -6.30 -7.47 -3.87
N GLY A 253 -4.97 -7.37 -4.04
CA GLY A 253 -4.36 -7.06 -5.32
C GLY A 253 -4.62 -8.12 -6.40
N MET A 254 -4.53 -9.41 -6.06
CA MET A 254 -4.84 -10.49 -6.99
C MET A 254 -6.29 -10.49 -7.43
N PHE A 255 -7.23 -10.31 -6.49
CA PHE A 255 -8.66 -10.30 -6.81
C PHE A 255 -9.06 -9.09 -7.66
N ALA A 256 -8.40 -7.95 -7.47
CA ALA A 256 -8.62 -6.76 -8.29
C ALA A 256 -8.15 -6.93 -9.75
N ASN A 257 -7.02 -7.61 -9.95
CA ASN A 257 -6.36 -7.71 -11.26
C ASN A 257 -6.72 -8.97 -12.06
N LEU A 258 -7.06 -10.08 -11.40
CA LEU A 258 -7.31 -11.39 -12.04
C LEU A 258 -8.80 -11.73 -12.18
N LYS A 259 -9.68 -10.77 -11.86
CA LYS A 259 -11.13 -10.94 -11.95
C LYS A 259 -11.58 -11.19 -13.40
N PRO A 260 -12.36 -12.25 -13.69
CA PRO A 260 -12.89 -12.45 -15.03
C PRO A 260 -13.85 -11.34 -15.44
N PRO A 261 -13.83 -10.89 -16.72
CA PRO A 261 -14.73 -9.85 -17.23
C PRO A 261 -16.21 -10.17 -17.03
N SER A 262 -16.56 -11.47 -17.00
CA SER A 262 -17.95 -11.95 -16.82
C SER A 262 -18.57 -11.62 -15.47
N ILE A 263 -17.77 -11.33 -14.44
CA ILE A 263 -18.25 -10.91 -13.11
C ILE A 263 -17.99 -9.42 -12.86
N SER A 264 -17.53 -8.67 -13.87
CA SER A 264 -17.26 -7.23 -13.74
C SER A 264 -18.56 -6.42 -13.64
N SER A 265 -18.62 -5.52 -12.66
CA SER A 265 -19.70 -4.55 -12.52
C SER A 265 -19.13 -3.29 -11.90
N PRO A 266 -19.64 -2.08 -12.25
CA PRO A 266 -19.11 -0.82 -11.73
C PRO A 266 -19.05 -0.75 -10.20
N SER A 267 -20.06 -1.28 -9.51
CA SER A 267 -20.12 -1.31 -8.03
C SER A 267 -19.13 -2.30 -7.43
N LEU A 268 -18.92 -3.46 -8.07
CA LEU A 268 -17.94 -4.44 -7.61
C LEU A 268 -16.51 -3.95 -7.90
N ASP A 269 -16.25 -3.30 -9.02
CA ASP A 269 -14.93 -2.75 -9.35
C ASP A 269 -14.55 -1.58 -8.42
N LEU A 270 -15.55 -0.77 -8.03
CA LEU A 270 -15.43 0.26 -6.99
C LEU A 270 -15.10 -0.36 -5.63
N ALA A 271 -15.87 -1.36 -5.18
CA ALA A 271 -15.64 -2.03 -3.91
C ALA A 271 -14.27 -2.71 -3.85
N LEU A 272 -13.85 -3.37 -4.94
CA LEU A 272 -12.54 -4.00 -5.02
C LEU A 272 -11.41 -2.99 -4.99
N SER A 273 -11.57 -1.85 -5.67
CA SER A 273 -10.56 -0.82 -5.61
C SER A 273 -10.40 -0.20 -4.23
N VAL A 274 -11.49 0.03 -3.50
CA VAL A 274 -11.40 0.38 -2.08
C VAL A 274 -10.73 -0.73 -1.26
N LEU A 275 -11.05 -1.99 -1.54
CA LEU A 275 -10.52 -3.15 -0.82
C LEU A 275 -9.03 -3.40 -1.05
N TYR A 276 -8.46 -3.09 -2.23
CA TYR A 276 -7.01 -3.25 -2.44
C TYR A 276 -6.22 -1.98 -2.20
N SER A 277 -6.81 -0.79 -2.35
CA SER A 277 -6.08 0.47 -2.26
C SER A 277 -6.17 1.13 -0.89
N VAL A 278 -7.16 0.81 -0.06
CA VAL A 278 -7.41 1.52 1.20
C VAL A 278 -7.47 0.59 2.42
N VAL A 279 -8.09 -0.58 2.27
CA VAL A 279 -8.28 -1.50 3.40
C VAL A 279 -6.97 -2.06 3.98
N PRO A 280 -5.97 -2.46 3.19
CA PRO A 280 -4.68 -2.90 3.73
C PRO A 280 -4.02 -1.79 4.58
N LEU A 281 -3.96 -0.57 4.04
CA LEU A 281 -3.35 0.60 4.68
C LEU A 281 -4.03 1.01 5.99
N ALA A 282 -5.35 0.90 6.05
CA ALA A 282 -6.12 1.25 7.25
C ALA A 282 -6.05 0.16 8.34
N LEU A 283 -5.89 -1.10 7.94
CA LEU A 283 -5.81 -2.23 8.88
C LEU A 283 -4.39 -2.50 9.37
N ASN A 284 -3.35 -2.06 8.64
CA ASN A 284 -1.95 -2.19 9.03
C ASN A 284 -1.72 -1.75 10.49
N PRO A 285 -2.16 -0.55 10.93
CA PRO A 285 -2.02 -0.13 12.33
C PRO A 285 -2.71 -1.03 13.35
N LEU A 286 -3.93 -1.49 13.04
CA LEU A 286 -4.71 -2.34 13.95
C LEU A 286 -4.08 -3.72 14.08
N ILE A 287 -3.63 -4.30 12.97
CA ILE A 287 -3.01 -5.62 12.94
C ILE A 287 -1.68 -5.62 13.69
N TYR A 288 -0.84 -4.59 13.50
CA TYR A 288 0.42 -4.48 14.22
C TYR A 288 0.23 -4.11 15.70
N SER A 289 -0.70 -3.21 16.04
CA SER A 289 -0.91 -2.78 17.44
C SER A 289 -1.62 -3.80 18.31
N LEU A 290 -2.68 -4.46 17.82
CA LEU A 290 -3.49 -5.39 18.64
C LEU A 290 -2.72 -6.65 19.04
N ARG A 291 -1.73 -7.04 18.22
CA ARG A 291 -0.99 -8.30 18.38
C ARG A 291 0.46 -8.10 18.84
N ASN A 292 1.02 -6.91 18.72
CA ASN A 292 2.33 -6.59 19.30
C ASN A 292 2.15 -5.92 20.67
N GLN A 293 2.41 -6.67 21.74
CA GLN A 293 2.26 -6.19 23.12
C GLN A 293 3.15 -4.97 23.42
N GLU A 294 4.34 -4.87 22.81
CA GLU A 294 5.25 -3.74 23.01
C GLU A 294 4.69 -2.47 22.37
N LEU A 295 4.17 -2.58 21.13
CA LEU A 295 3.51 -1.47 20.44
C LEU A 295 2.22 -1.06 21.14
N LYS A 296 1.41 -2.03 21.57
CA LYS A 296 0.18 -1.79 22.33
C LYS A 296 0.47 -1.03 23.63
N ALA A 297 1.48 -1.45 24.38
CA ALA A 297 1.87 -0.80 25.63
C ALA A 297 2.37 0.63 25.39
N ALA A 298 3.15 0.85 24.33
CA ALA A 298 3.63 2.18 23.96
C ALA A 298 2.48 3.13 23.56
N MET A 299 1.54 2.65 22.74
CA MET A 299 0.35 3.41 22.35
C MET A 299 -0.52 3.73 23.57
N TRP A 300 -0.72 2.76 24.47
CA TRP A 300 -1.49 2.98 25.70
C TRP A 300 -0.86 4.06 26.56
N ARG A 301 0.47 4.02 26.76
CA ARG A 301 1.19 5.06 27.53
C ARG A 301 1.05 6.45 26.92
N LEU A 302 1.08 6.57 25.60
CA LEU A 302 0.84 7.86 24.94
C LEU A 302 -0.59 8.35 25.18
N MET A 303 -1.59 7.47 25.00
CA MET A 303 -2.99 7.84 25.22
C MET A 303 -3.28 8.24 26.67
N THR A 304 -2.72 7.50 27.65
CA THR A 304 -2.92 7.82 29.07
C THR A 304 -2.06 8.99 29.55
N GLY A 305 -0.84 9.15 29.01
CA GLY A 305 0.03 10.28 29.33
C GLY A 305 -0.51 11.62 28.83
N TRP A 306 -1.21 11.63 27.69
CA TRP A 306 -1.98 12.79 27.22
C TRP A 306 -3.18 13.10 28.14
N TYR A 307 -3.77 12.08 28.77
CA TYR A 307 -4.89 12.23 29.70
C TYR A 307 -4.49 12.70 31.11
N GLN A 308 -3.21 12.57 31.49
CA GLN A 308 -2.68 13.00 32.79
C GLN A 308 -2.07 14.41 32.77
N GLY A 309 -2.04 15.07 31.61
CA GLY A 309 -1.51 16.42 31.42
C GLY A 309 -2.57 17.54 31.40
N HIS A 310 -3.83 17.24 31.74
CA HIS A 310 -4.94 18.19 31.83
C HIS A 310 -5.59 18.17 33.20
#